data_AF-A0A9D9JKG1-F1
#
_entry.id   AF-A0A9D9JKG1-F1
#
_cell.length_a   1.000
_cell.length_b   1.000
_cell.length_c   1.000
_cell.angle_alpha   90.00
_cell.angle_beta   90.00
_cell.angle_gamma   90.00
#
_symmetry.space_group_name_H-M   'P 1'
#
loop_
_entity.id
_entity.type
_entity.pdbx_description
1 polymer ?
#
loop_
_entity_poly.entity_id
_entity_poly.type
_entity_poly.pdbx_seq_one_letter_code
_entity_poly.pdbx_strand_id
1 'polypeptide(L)'
;MIDDLCQVLERLRDRLQAQNSLLESNEAQTRVSLIDPLLRALGWPTDDPTSVQVEVRAGSGRADYLLRSGDQTILVLEVKKLGEKLDIAHSAAVSYAWELLRQGQAPRYVGVSDGRRWLLYEPQQLKQPRYALDLADSQRSIPALALAFTEALWRRLYTGGVGPSHDVSHSPDTRSRTS
;
A
#
# COMPACT_ATOMS: atom_id res chain seq x y z
N MET A 1 1.66 -5.42 19.95
CA MET A 1 1.95 -5.61 18.50
C MET A 1 0.68 -5.54 17.66
N ILE A 2 -0.28 -6.46 17.81
CA ILE A 2 -1.60 -6.33 17.17
C ILE A 2 -2.52 -5.37 17.94
N ASP A 3 -2.44 -5.38 19.27
CA ASP A 3 -3.23 -4.47 20.13
C ASP A 3 -2.87 -3.00 19.88
N ASP A 4 -1.59 -2.71 19.62
CA ASP A 4 -1.15 -1.35 19.28
C ASP A 4 -1.72 -0.90 17.92
N LEU A 5 -1.77 -1.80 16.93
CA LEU A 5 -2.39 -1.53 15.64
C LEU A 5 -3.91 -1.34 15.79
N CYS A 6 -4.58 -2.16 16.61
CA CYS A 6 -5.99 -1.98 16.93
C CYS A 6 -6.27 -0.59 17.50
N GLN A 7 -5.49 -0.15 18.50
CA GLN A 7 -5.61 1.19 19.09
C GLN A 7 -5.31 2.31 18.09
N VAL A 8 -4.38 2.10 17.15
CA VAL A 8 -4.15 3.06 16.06
C VAL A 8 -5.38 3.13 15.15
N LEU A 9 -5.93 2.00 14.71
CA LEU A 9 -7.10 1.95 13.84
C LEU A 9 -8.33 2.59 14.49
N GLU A 10 -8.55 2.37 15.78
CA GLU A 10 -9.62 3.04 16.55
C GLU A 10 -9.46 4.56 16.51
N ARG A 11 -8.27 5.07 16.87
CA ARG A 11 -7.99 6.51 16.81
C ARG A 11 -8.13 7.09 15.41
N LEU A 12 -7.79 6.33 14.36
CA LEU A 12 -7.97 6.76 12.98
C LEU A 12 -9.46 6.84 12.60
N ARG A 13 -10.30 5.89 13.06
CA ARG A 13 -11.76 5.97 12.89
C ARG A 13 -12.33 7.21 13.57
N ASP A 14 -11.89 7.50 14.78
CA ASP A 14 -12.35 8.70 15.52
C ASP A 14 -11.97 9.98 14.77
N ARG A 15 -10.76 10.06 14.20
CA ARG A 15 -10.32 11.20 13.38
C ARG A 15 -11.16 11.39 12.12
N LEU A 16 -11.50 10.28 11.43
CA LEU A 16 -12.36 10.33 10.25
C LEU A 16 -13.73 10.93 10.59
N GLN A 17 -14.26 10.66 11.79
CA GLN A 17 -15.53 11.23 12.24
C GLN A 17 -15.40 12.69 12.70
N ALA A 18 -14.32 13.03 13.40
CA ALA A 18 -14.16 14.33 14.06
C ALA A 18 -13.60 15.45 13.15
N GLN A 19 -12.82 15.12 12.12
CA GLN A 19 -12.01 16.10 11.35
C GLN A 19 -12.26 16.07 9.85
N ASN A 20 -13.44 15.63 9.42
CA ASN A 20 -13.72 15.33 8.02
C ASN A 20 -13.44 16.52 7.08
N SER A 21 -13.87 17.74 7.43
CA SER A 21 -13.74 18.93 6.56
C SER A 21 -12.29 19.33 6.26
N LEU A 22 -11.36 19.16 7.21
CA LEU A 22 -9.95 19.48 7.01
C LEU A 22 -9.27 18.42 6.14
N LEU A 23 -9.62 17.15 6.32
CA LEU A 23 -9.06 16.03 5.56
C LEU A 23 -9.60 15.98 4.12
N GLU A 24 -10.86 16.40 3.91
CA GLU A 24 -11.51 16.50 2.59
C GLU A 24 -10.95 17.67 1.76
N SER A 25 -10.32 18.65 2.39
CA SER A 25 -9.79 19.85 1.72
C SER A 25 -8.27 19.80 1.49
N ASN A 26 -7.53 18.94 2.19
CA ASN A 26 -6.07 18.95 2.17
C ASN A 26 -5.45 17.54 2.13
N GLU A 27 -4.91 17.15 0.99
CA GLU A 27 -4.21 15.89 0.79
C GLU A 27 -2.98 15.72 1.69
N ALA A 28 -2.20 16.79 1.92
CA ALA A 28 -1.07 16.74 2.85
C ALA A 28 -1.54 16.49 4.29
N GLN A 29 -2.72 17.00 4.67
CA GLN A 29 -3.30 16.70 5.97
C GLN A 29 -3.78 15.24 6.05
N THR A 30 -4.38 14.70 4.98
CA THR A 30 -4.72 13.27 4.90
C THR A 30 -3.50 12.39 5.13
N ARG A 31 -2.38 12.72 4.46
CA ARG A 31 -1.11 12.01 4.63
C ARG A 31 -0.64 11.98 6.07
N VAL A 32 -0.46 13.15 6.68
CA VAL A 32 0.08 13.26 8.05
C VAL A 32 -0.88 12.69 9.11
N SER A 33 -2.20 12.80 8.90
CA SER A 33 -3.20 12.46 9.92
C SER A 33 -3.67 11.00 9.86
N LEU A 34 -3.66 10.39 8.67
CA LEU A 34 -4.22 9.06 8.42
C LEU A 34 -3.19 8.08 7.88
N ILE A 35 -2.39 8.47 6.88
CA ILE A 35 -1.43 7.56 6.23
C ILE A 35 -0.24 7.29 7.15
N ASP A 36 0.45 8.34 7.59
CA ASP A 36 1.68 8.21 8.38
C ASP A 36 1.49 7.39 9.67
N PRO A 37 0.45 7.62 10.49
CA PRO A 37 0.27 6.85 11.72
C PRO A 37 0.03 5.37 11.46
N LEU A 38 -0.69 5.02 10.38
CA LEU A 38 -0.94 3.63 10.01
C LEU A 38 0.32 2.96 9.50
N LEU A 39 1.08 3.63 8.62
CA LEU A 39 2.37 3.12 8.13
C LEU A 39 3.33 2.83 9.29
N ARG A 40 3.51 3.79 10.22
CA ARG A 40 4.34 3.58 11.42
C ARG A 40 3.87 2.40 12.26
N ALA A 41 2.56 2.27 12.47
CA ALA A 41 1.98 1.15 13.22
C ALA A 41 2.21 -0.20 12.55
N LEU A 42 2.25 -0.26 11.21
CA LEU A 42 2.59 -1.44 10.42
C LEU A 42 4.10 -1.72 10.32
N GLY A 43 4.90 -0.94 11.05
CA GLY A 43 6.34 -1.07 11.12
C GLY A 43 7.10 -0.32 10.04
N TRP A 44 6.45 0.57 9.27
CA TRP A 44 7.09 1.42 8.27
C TRP A 44 7.44 2.79 8.86
N PRO A 45 8.70 3.03 9.30
CA PRO A 45 9.12 4.31 9.86
C PRO A 45 9.14 5.40 8.78
N THR A 46 8.23 6.38 8.86
CA THR A 46 8.16 7.48 7.88
C THR A 46 9.24 8.55 8.04
N ASP A 47 10.01 8.45 9.11
CA ASP A 47 11.21 9.25 9.41
C ASP A 47 12.52 8.59 8.92
N ASP A 48 12.46 7.36 8.41
CA ASP A 48 13.60 6.65 7.83
C ASP A 48 13.48 6.58 6.30
N PRO A 49 14.23 7.39 5.54
CA PRO A 49 14.17 7.43 4.07
C PRO A 49 14.71 6.16 3.39
N THR A 50 15.38 5.27 4.14
CA THR A 50 15.78 3.97 3.59
C THR A 50 14.61 2.98 3.54
N SER A 51 13.61 3.16 4.42
CA SER A 51 12.42 2.32 4.49
C SER A 51 11.18 2.96 3.87
N VAL A 52 11.01 4.28 3.98
CA VAL A 52 9.87 5.03 3.45
C VAL A 52 10.38 6.28 2.76
N GLN A 53 10.27 6.31 1.43
CA GLN A 53 10.60 7.50 0.66
C GLN A 53 9.31 8.24 0.33
N VAL A 54 9.32 9.56 0.50
CA VAL A 54 8.19 10.43 0.15
C VAL A 54 8.51 11.24 -1.09
N GLU A 55 7.48 11.58 -1.86
CA GLU A 55 7.60 12.45 -3.03
C GLU A 55 8.67 11.94 -4.03
N VAL A 56 8.63 10.64 -4.35
CA VAL A 56 9.63 9.96 -5.19
C VAL A 56 9.36 10.20 -6.66
N ARG A 57 10.36 10.70 -7.38
CA ARG A 57 10.27 10.91 -8.82
C ARG A 57 10.15 9.57 -9.56
N ALA A 58 9.10 9.41 -10.35
CA ALA A 58 8.86 8.25 -11.19
C ALA A 58 8.50 8.73 -12.61
N GLY A 59 9.51 8.77 -13.49
CA GLY A 59 9.39 9.36 -14.82
C GLY A 59 9.15 10.88 -14.77
N SER A 60 8.05 11.33 -15.38
CA SER A 60 7.62 12.74 -15.38
C SER A 60 6.79 13.13 -14.16
N GLY A 61 6.32 12.17 -13.37
CA GLY A 61 5.52 12.41 -12.17
C GLY A 61 6.25 12.08 -10.88
N ARG A 62 5.49 12.06 -9.79
CA ARG A 62 6.00 11.87 -8.43
C ARG A 62 5.00 11.06 -7.62
N ALA A 63 5.44 9.93 -7.09
CA ALA A 63 4.64 9.12 -6.18
C ALA A 63 4.72 9.69 -4.76
N ASP A 64 3.60 9.69 -4.03
CA ASP A 64 3.56 10.22 -2.67
C ASP A 64 4.42 9.40 -1.71
N TYR A 65 4.35 8.05 -1.80
CA TYR A 65 5.16 7.16 -0.99
C TYR A 65 5.74 6.00 -1.80
N LEU A 66 6.94 5.61 -1.43
CA LEU A 66 7.57 4.34 -1.81
C LEU A 66 8.01 3.61 -0.54
N LEU A 67 7.46 2.42 -0.29
CA LEU A 67 7.86 1.55 0.82
C LEU A 67 8.94 0.56 0.36
N ARG A 68 10.06 0.51 1.08
CA ARG A 68 11.23 -0.30 0.74
C ARG A 68 11.64 -1.24 1.87
N SER A 69 11.89 -2.49 1.51
CA SER A 69 12.51 -3.49 2.41
C SER A 69 13.81 -3.96 1.78
N GLY A 70 14.92 -3.35 2.19
CA GLY A 70 16.22 -3.51 1.51
C GLY A 70 16.13 -3.03 0.06
N ASP A 71 16.55 -3.89 -0.87
CA ASP A 71 16.53 -3.58 -2.30
C ASP A 71 15.14 -3.73 -2.94
N GLN A 72 14.18 -4.34 -2.23
CA GLN A 72 12.86 -4.58 -2.76
C GLN A 72 11.93 -3.38 -2.55
N THR A 73 11.30 -2.93 -3.63
CA THR A 73 10.16 -2.01 -3.59
C THR A 73 8.90 -2.81 -3.21
N ILE A 74 8.30 -2.51 -2.07
CA ILE A 74 7.09 -3.21 -1.60
C ILE A 74 5.83 -2.52 -2.13
N LEU A 75 5.74 -1.21 -1.98
CA LEU A 75 4.56 -0.44 -2.36
C LEU A 75 4.98 0.86 -3.01
N VAL A 76 4.37 1.18 -4.15
CA VAL A 76 4.24 2.56 -4.64
C VAL A 76 2.82 3.01 -4.33
N LEU A 77 2.65 4.16 -3.67
CA LEU A 77 1.35 4.64 -3.20
C LEU A 77 1.12 6.08 -3.68
N GLU A 78 -0.04 6.28 -4.31
CA GLU A 78 -0.61 7.59 -4.59
C GLU A 78 -1.72 7.89 -3.59
N VAL A 79 -1.70 9.07 -2.99
CA VAL A 79 -2.66 9.52 -1.99
C VAL A 79 -3.53 10.62 -2.56
N LYS A 80 -4.78 10.69 -2.10
CA LYS A 80 -5.70 11.78 -2.37
C LYS A 80 -6.25 12.33 -1.07
N LYS A 81 -6.86 13.51 -1.12
CA LYS A 81 -7.63 14.04 0.01
C LYS A 81 -8.82 13.12 0.32
N LEU A 82 -9.30 13.16 1.56
CA LEU A 82 -10.35 12.26 2.03
C LEU A 82 -11.62 12.37 1.17
N GLY A 83 -12.22 11.24 0.81
CA GLY A 83 -13.48 11.20 0.05
C GLY A 83 -13.36 11.40 -1.46
N GLU A 84 -12.17 11.74 -1.97
CA GLU A 84 -11.94 11.86 -3.41
C GLU A 84 -12.01 10.49 -4.12
N LYS A 85 -12.34 10.50 -5.41
CA LYS A 85 -12.36 9.27 -6.23
C LYS A 85 -10.92 8.82 -6.50
N LEU A 86 -10.68 7.52 -6.35
CA LEU A 86 -9.34 6.92 -6.47
C LEU A 86 -9.03 6.40 -7.88
N ASP A 87 -9.95 6.54 -8.84
CA ASP A 87 -9.80 6.06 -10.22
C ASP A 87 -8.69 6.81 -10.99
N ILE A 88 -8.65 8.13 -10.87
CA ILE A 88 -7.59 8.95 -11.48
C ILE A 88 -6.24 8.63 -10.82
N ALA A 89 -6.22 8.56 -9.49
CA ALA A 89 -5.03 8.19 -8.73
C ALA A 89 -4.46 6.82 -9.14
N HIS A 90 -5.35 5.87 -9.47
CA HIS A 90 -4.94 4.53 -9.86
C HIS A 90 -4.15 4.53 -11.17
N SER A 91 -4.55 5.36 -12.14
CA SER A 91 -3.84 5.49 -13.41
C SER A 91 -2.42 6.08 -13.23
N ALA A 92 -2.28 7.04 -12.31
CA ALA A 92 -0.98 7.62 -11.95
C ALA A 92 -0.08 6.58 -11.25
N ALA A 93 -0.60 5.90 -10.23
CA ALA A 93 0.13 4.87 -9.49
C ALA A 93 0.61 3.73 -10.41
N VAL A 94 -0.23 3.30 -11.36
CA VAL A 94 0.15 2.30 -12.39
C VAL A 94 1.29 2.83 -13.26
N SER A 95 1.21 4.08 -13.73
CA SER A 95 2.27 4.69 -14.53
C SER A 95 3.60 4.73 -13.77
N TYR A 96 3.57 5.06 -12.48
CA TYR A 96 4.77 5.07 -11.63
C TYR A 96 5.34 3.67 -11.42
N ALA A 97 4.49 2.66 -11.24
CA ALA A 97 4.92 1.27 -11.14
C ALA A 97 5.63 0.79 -12.42
N TRP A 98 5.15 1.19 -13.60
CA TRP A 98 5.82 0.88 -14.87
C TRP A 98 7.20 1.54 -14.98
N GLU A 99 7.33 2.79 -14.58
CA GLU A 99 8.63 3.49 -14.56
C GLU A 99 9.63 2.83 -13.61
N LEU A 100 9.17 2.45 -12.41
CA LEU A 100 9.99 1.72 -11.45
C LEU A 100 10.41 0.34 -11.98
N LEU A 101 9.51 -0.39 -12.63
CA LEU A 101 9.82 -1.66 -13.29
C LEU A 101 10.92 -1.50 -14.35
N ARG A 102 10.84 -0.47 -15.20
CA ARG A 102 11.88 -0.17 -16.21
C ARG A 102 13.25 0.11 -15.61
N GLN A 103 13.28 0.61 -14.37
CA GLN A 103 14.49 0.88 -13.60
C GLN A 103 14.99 -0.33 -12.79
N GLY A 104 14.34 -1.50 -12.93
CA GLY A 104 14.67 -2.72 -12.18
C GLY A 104 14.15 -2.71 -10.73
N GLN A 105 13.23 -1.83 -10.39
CA GLN A 105 12.70 -1.62 -9.03
C GLN A 105 11.20 -1.95 -8.95
N ALA A 106 10.77 -3.02 -9.61
CA ALA A 106 9.37 -3.43 -9.70
C ALA A 106 8.70 -3.49 -8.30
N PRO A 107 7.62 -2.74 -8.05
CA PRO A 107 6.92 -2.81 -6.78
C PRO A 107 6.14 -4.12 -6.64
N ARG A 108 6.03 -4.65 -5.42
CA ARG A 108 5.12 -5.79 -5.13
C ARG A 108 3.65 -5.38 -5.25
N TYR A 109 3.31 -4.18 -4.78
CA TYR A 109 1.97 -3.62 -4.85
C TYR A 109 1.97 -2.21 -5.45
N VAL A 110 0.90 -1.92 -6.18
CA VAL A 110 0.52 -0.58 -6.64
C VAL A 110 -0.66 -0.13 -5.79
N GLY A 111 -0.53 1.00 -5.10
CA GLY A 111 -1.51 1.45 -4.11
C GLY A 111 -2.14 2.79 -4.46
N VAL A 112 -3.42 2.92 -4.09
CA VAL A 112 -4.09 4.22 -3.97
C VAL A 112 -4.82 4.32 -2.65
N SER A 113 -4.83 5.52 -2.06
CA SER A 113 -5.54 5.74 -0.80
C SER A 113 -6.05 7.18 -0.65
N ASP A 114 -7.16 7.35 0.06
CA ASP A 114 -7.61 8.65 0.59
C ASP A 114 -7.49 8.73 2.12
N GLY A 115 -6.62 7.88 2.70
CA GLY A 115 -6.48 7.69 4.14
C GLY A 115 -7.51 6.74 4.74
N ARG A 116 -8.77 6.81 4.29
CA ARG A 116 -9.85 5.91 4.73
C ARG A 116 -9.81 4.59 3.97
N ARG A 117 -9.81 4.65 2.65
CA ARG A 117 -9.79 3.51 1.73
C ARG A 117 -8.37 3.26 1.27
N TRP A 118 -8.00 1.99 1.20
CA TRP A 118 -6.72 1.51 0.71
C TRP A 118 -6.98 0.43 -0.32
N LEU A 119 -6.61 0.70 -1.57
CA LEU A 119 -6.72 -0.25 -2.67
C LEU A 119 -5.31 -0.63 -3.10
N LEU A 120 -4.94 -1.89 -2.89
CA LEU A 120 -3.62 -2.42 -3.22
C LEU A 120 -3.76 -3.46 -4.31
N TYR A 121 -3.11 -3.22 -5.45
CA TYR A 121 -3.14 -4.04 -6.64
C TYR A 121 -1.82 -4.76 -6.82
N GLU A 122 -1.87 -5.97 -7.36
CA GLU A 122 -0.67 -6.64 -7.87
C GLU A 122 -0.39 -6.12 -9.29
N PRO A 123 0.88 -5.89 -9.69
CA PRO A 123 1.20 -5.39 -11.03
C PRO A 123 0.63 -6.24 -12.17
N GLN A 124 0.40 -7.54 -11.92
CA GLN A 124 -0.18 -8.47 -12.90
C GLN A 124 -1.72 -8.43 -12.92
N GLN A 125 -2.37 -7.81 -11.93
CA GLN A 125 -3.82 -7.72 -11.80
C GLN A 125 -4.25 -6.31 -11.35
N LEU A 126 -4.30 -5.39 -12.30
CA LEU A 126 -4.64 -3.98 -12.05
C LEU A 126 -6.15 -3.68 -12.16
N LYS A 127 -6.97 -4.63 -12.62
CA LYS A 127 -8.42 -4.39 -12.73
C LYS A 127 -9.15 -4.48 -11.40
N GLN A 128 -8.60 -5.27 -10.48
CA GLN A 128 -9.19 -5.52 -9.17
C GLN A 128 -8.08 -5.52 -8.12
N PRO A 129 -8.28 -4.85 -6.98
CA PRO A 129 -7.28 -4.84 -5.93
C PRO A 129 -7.18 -6.23 -5.29
N ARG A 130 -5.95 -6.63 -4.94
CA ARG A 130 -5.68 -7.78 -4.07
C ARG A 130 -6.22 -7.51 -2.67
N TYR A 131 -6.07 -6.28 -2.18
CA TYR A 131 -6.62 -5.82 -0.90
C TYR A 131 -7.44 -4.54 -1.11
N ALA A 132 -8.71 -4.58 -0.72
CA ALA A 132 -9.57 -3.41 -0.59
C ALA A 132 -9.95 -3.26 0.89
N LEU A 133 -9.36 -2.28 1.56
CA LEU A 133 -9.53 -2.04 2.99
C LEU A 133 -10.20 -0.68 3.20
N ASP A 134 -11.27 -0.62 3.98
CA ASP A 134 -11.93 0.62 4.35
C ASP A 134 -11.90 0.75 5.88
N LEU A 135 -11.23 1.79 6.37
CA LEU A 135 -11.16 2.10 7.80
C LEU A 135 -12.55 2.33 8.39
N ALA A 136 -13.51 2.85 7.63
CA ALA A 136 -14.86 3.10 8.12
C ALA A 136 -15.84 1.94 7.88
N ASP A 137 -15.35 0.75 7.46
CA ASP A 137 -16.19 -0.44 7.34
C ASP A 137 -16.73 -0.85 8.72
N SER A 138 -18.01 -0.55 8.97
CA SER A 138 -18.70 -0.86 10.22
C SER A 138 -19.04 -2.34 10.36
N GLN A 139 -19.00 -3.12 9.27
CA GLN A 139 -19.24 -4.56 9.31
C GLN A 139 -18.00 -5.33 9.76
N ARG A 140 -16.81 -4.71 9.67
CA ARG A 140 -15.54 -5.32 10.08
C ARG A 140 -15.11 -4.83 11.46
N SER A 141 -14.89 -5.79 12.36
CA SER A 141 -14.30 -5.51 13.68
C SER A 141 -12.88 -4.96 13.56
N ILE A 142 -12.44 -4.17 14.54
CA ILE A 142 -11.07 -3.62 14.57
C ILE A 142 -10.01 -4.73 14.48
N PRO A 143 -10.09 -5.86 15.23
CA PRO A 143 -9.12 -6.94 15.10
C PRO A 143 -9.07 -7.56 13.70
N ALA A 144 -10.23 -7.75 13.05
CA ALA A 144 -10.28 -8.29 11.69
C ALA A 144 -9.67 -7.32 10.66
N LEU A 145 -9.88 -6.02 10.86
CA LEU A 145 -9.25 -4.98 10.03
C LEU A 145 -7.73 -4.92 10.27
N ALA A 146 -7.29 -5.00 11.53
CA ALA A 146 -5.88 -5.06 11.90
C ALA A 146 -5.17 -6.26 11.27
N LEU A 147 -5.81 -7.43 11.30
CA LEU A 147 -5.29 -8.63 10.63
C LEU A 147 -5.15 -8.39 9.11
N ALA A 148 -6.18 -7.85 8.46
CA ALA A 148 -6.13 -7.59 7.02
C ALA A 148 -5.03 -6.59 6.62
N PHE A 149 -4.82 -5.52 7.40
CA PHE A 149 -3.69 -4.61 7.19
C PHE A 149 -2.34 -5.28 7.45
N THR A 150 -2.26 -6.15 8.45
CA THR A 150 -1.05 -6.90 8.76
C THR A 150 -0.67 -7.84 7.61
N GLU A 151 -1.64 -8.60 7.09
CA GLU A 151 -1.45 -9.48 5.93
C GLU A 151 -0.98 -8.70 4.70
N ALA A 152 -1.54 -7.52 4.47
CA ALA A 152 -1.21 -6.70 3.32
C ALA A 152 0.15 -6.02 3.44
N LEU A 153 0.46 -5.41 4.59
CA LEU A 153 1.51 -4.39 4.69
C LEU A 153 2.35 -4.49 5.97
N TRP A 154 2.28 -5.55 6.77
CA TRP A 154 3.20 -5.66 7.91
C TRP A 154 4.65 -5.76 7.44
N ARG A 155 5.50 -4.80 7.81
CA ARG A 155 6.88 -4.70 7.27
C ARG A 155 7.68 -5.99 7.47
N ARG A 156 7.47 -6.70 8.59
CA ARG A 156 8.21 -7.94 8.91
C ARG A 156 7.95 -9.07 7.91
N LEU A 157 6.83 -9.05 7.18
CA LEU A 157 6.57 -10.02 6.11
C LEU A 157 7.50 -9.85 4.91
N TYR A 158 8.21 -8.72 4.83
CA TYR A 158 9.11 -8.36 3.73
C TYR A 158 10.57 -8.30 4.16
N THR A 159 10.87 -8.45 5.44
CA THR A 159 12.24 -8.53 5.96
C THR A 159 12.72 -9.98 5.93
N GLY A 160 13.74 -10.31 5.14
CA GLY A 160 14.38 -11.64 5.18
C GLY A 160 14.01 -12.63 4.06
N GLY A 161 13.45 -12.18 2.93
CA GLY A 161 13.28 -13.01 1.73
C GLY A 161 12.13 -14.02 1.76
N VAL A 162 11.39 -14.14 2.87
CA VAL A 162 10.20 -14.99 2.97
C VAL A 162 8.95 -14.10 2.97
N GLY A 163 8.70 -13.42 1.86
CA GLY A 163 7.34 -12.95 1.58
C GLY A 163 6.42 -14.16 1.34
N PRO A 164 5.09 -14.01 1.42
CA PRO A 164 4.18 -15.08 1.02
C PRO A 164 4.51 -15.45 -0.43
N SER A 165 4.95 -16.70 -0.59
CA SER A 165 5.41 -17.28 -1.84
C SER A 165 4.25 -17.30 -2.83
N HIS A 166 4.41 -16.58 -3.95
CA HIS A 166 3.59 -16.83 -5.13
C HIS A 166 4.00 -18.20 -5.66
N ASP A 167 3.17 -19.19 -5.39
CA ASP A 167 3.30 -20.51 -5.98
C ASP A 167 3.01 -20.36 -7.48
N VAL A 168 4.06 -20.10 -8.26
CA VAL A 168 4.02 -20.21 -9.71
C VAL A 168 4.23 -21.68 -10.00
N SER A 169 3.14 -22.41 -10.13
CA SER A 169 3.11 -23.74 -10.72
C SER A 169 3.70 -23.66 -12.14
N HIS A 170 5.00 -23.90 -12.26
CA HIS A 170 5.65 -24.24 -13.52
C HIS A 170 5.33 -25.71 -13.81
N SER A 171 4.44 -25.94 -14.77
CA SER A 171 4.38 -27.25 -15.45
C SER A 171 5.72 -27.48 -16.17
N PRO A 172 6.35 -28.66 -16.03
CA PRO A 172 7.51 -28.99 -16.83
C PRO A 172 7.05 -29.27 -18.27
N ASP A 173 7.54 -28.43 -19.17
CA ASP A 173 7.45 -28.61 -20.62
C ASP A 173 8.27 -29.86 -21.01
N THR A 174 7.58 -30.98 -21.24
CA THR A 174 8.22 -32.21 -21.73
C THR A 174 8.55 -32.04 -23.21
N ARG A 175 9.80 -31.65 -23.48
CA ARG A 175 10.44 -31.93 -24.76
C ARG A 175 10.70 -33.43 -24.88
N SER A 176 10.07 -34.06 -25.87
CA SER A 176 10.60 -35.27 -26.49
C SER A 176 10.64 -35.05 -27.99
N ARG A 177 11.86 -34.99 -28.52
CA ARG A 177 12.19 -34.95 -29.96
C ARG A 177 12.91 -36.27 -30.28
N THR A 178 12.70 -36.78 -31.49
CA THR A 178 13.36 -37.94 -32.16
C THR A 178 12.84 -39.31 -31.69
N SER A 179 12.46 -40.27 -32.55
CA SER A 179 12.69 -40.49 -33.99
C SER A 179 11.44 -40.98 -34.70
#